data_AF-A0A1B6JEW0-F1
#
_entry.id   AF-A0A1B6JEW0-F1
#
_cell.length_a   1.000
_cell.length_b   1.000
_cell.length_c   1.000
_cell.angle_alpha   90.00
_cell.angle_beta   90.00
_cell.angle_gamma   90.00
#
_symmetry.space_group_name_H-M   'P 1'
#
loop_
_entity.id
_entity.type
_entity.pdbx_description
1 polymer ?
#
loop_
_entity_poly.entity_id
_entity_poly.type
_entity_poly.pdbx_seq_one_letter_code
_entity_poly.pdbx_strand_id
1 'polypeptide(L)'
;EFVTGGNKKGFVFVSFGTSVHSSQFPERLRLLMIEVFSKLPYQVMWKFVTDGDTMPDLPDNVRLARWLPQQDLLGHPQLLAFVNHGGLHSIIEAVYHGVPMVTLPVFGDHSANSRKTEVDGYSITLELRTVTADILLAAINKIIDDKRYKKNVEQRSLLLKDQPEPPLERALYWVQYVLRHRGAPHLQSAAKDLSFIQYFMLDTVAALLVTLYVLVLVIRIVWRKSYGRRKLDKLKRH
;
A
#
# COMPACT_ATOMS: atom_id res chain seq x y z
N GLU A 1 21.69 13.67 -14.43
CA GLU A 1 22.48 13.26 -15.62
C GLU A 1 21.92 12.04 -16.34
N PHE A 2 21.72 10.88 -15.71
CA PHE A 2 21.23 9.70 -16.45
C PHE A 2 19.92 9.96 -17.20
N VAL A 3 18.89 10.46 -16.50
CA VAL A 3 17.58 10.81 -17.08
C VAL A 3 17.55 12.19 -17.77
N THR A 4 18.54 13.05 -17.54
CA THR A 4 18.61 14.42 -18.09
C THR A 4 19.59 14.55 -19.27
N GLY A 5 20.39 13.51 -19.53
CA GLY A 5 21.52 13.53 -20.44
C GLY A 5 21.11 13.21 -21.86
N GLY A 6 20.54 14.19 -22.56
CA GLY A 6 20.45 14.25 -24.03
C GLY A 6 19.56 13.20 -24.74
N ASN A 7 19.11 12.15 -24.06
CA ASN A 7 18.27 11.13 -24.67
C ASN A 7 16.82 11.63 -24.77
N LYS A 8 16.42 12.02 -25.99
CA LYS A 8 15.09 12.62 -26.25
C LYS A 8 13.92 11.63 -26.09
N LYS A 9 14.19 10.34 -25.92
CA LYS A 9 13.16 9.29 -25.90
C LYS A 9 12.39 9.18 -24.59
N GLY A 10 12.86 9.78 -23.50
CA GLY A 10 12.24 9.70 -22.18
C GLY A 10 12.64 8.46 -21.39
N PHE A 11 12.04 8.30 -20.20
CA PHE A 11 12.37 7.20 -19.30
C PHE A 11 11.14 6.60 -18.61
N VAL A 12 11.28 5.35 -18.16
CA VAL A 12 10.34 4.64 -17.30
C VAL A 12 10.91 4.61 -15.89
N PHE A 13 10.06 4.92 -14.90
CA PHE A 13 10.43 4.81 -13.50
C PHE A 13 9.84 3.52 -12.92
N VAL A 14 10.62 2.77 -12.15
CA VAL A 14 10.21 1.50 -11.53
C VAL A 14 10.50 1.58 -10.03
N SER A 15 9.46 1.50 -9.20
CA SER A 15 9.60 1.51 -7.74
C SER A 15 8.48 0.73 -7.06
N PHE A 16 8.87 -0.23 -6.23
CA PHE A 16 7.95 -0.98 -5.38
C PHE A 16 7.88 -0.39 -3.95
N GLY A 17 8.34 0.85 -3.76
CA GLY A 17 8.31 1.53 -2.47
C GLY A 17 9.33 0.96 -1.48
N THR A 18 9.11 1.19 -0.19
CA THR A 18 9.94 0.63 0.90
C THR A 18 9.33 -0.63 1.48
N SER A 19 8.01 -0.83 1.35
CA SER A 19 7.30 -1.99 1.90
C SER A 19 7.47 -3.25 1.06
N VAL A 20 7.85 -3.12 -0.21
CA VAL A 20 8.17 -4.23 -1.10
C VAL A 20 9.60 -4.05 -1.61
N HIS A 21 10.50 -4.90 -1.13
CA HIS A 21 11.89 -4.89 -1.56
C HIS A 21 12.04 -5.67 -2.85
N SER A 22 12.28 -4.98 -3.98
CA SER A 22 12.50 -5.63 -5.29
C SER A 22 13.67 -6.60 -5.30
N SER A 23 14.63 -6.46 -4.39
CA SER A 23 15.74 -7.40 -4.19
C SER A 23 15.33 -8.75 -3.60
N GLN A 24 14.16 -8.81 -2.97
CA GLN A 24 13.58 -10.04 -2.43
C GLN A 24 12.65 -10.72 -3.45
N PHE A 25 12.54 -10.18 -4.66
CA PHE A 25 11.77 -10.84 -5.70
C PHE A 25 12.40 -12.19 -6.08
N PRO A 26 11.56 -13.21 -6.38
CA PRO A 26 12.07 -14.46 -6.92
C PRO A 26 12.92 -14.18 -8.15
N GLU A 27 14.00 -14.95 -8.33
CA GLU A 27 14.93 -14.77 -9.44
C GLU A 27 14.22 -14.75 -10.81
N ARG A 28 13.19 -15.58 -10.98
CA ARG A 28 12.32 -15.58 -12.17
C ARG A 28 11.77 -14.19 -12.49
N LEU A 29 11.28 -13.46 -11.49
CA LEU A 29 10.69 -12.13 -11.67
C LEU A 29 11.77 -11.07 -11.94
N ARG A 30 12.93 -11.19 -11.29
CA ARG A 30 14.10 -10.33 -11.54
C ARG A 30 14.57 -10.47 -12.99
N LEU A 31 14.77 -11.70 -13.47
CA LEU A 31 15.18 -12.01 -14.85
C LEU A 31 14.14 -11.52 -15.87
N LEU A 32 12.85 -11.73 -15.58
CA LEU A 32 11.76 -11.23 -16.41
C LEU A 32 11.82 -9.69 -16.55
N MET A 33 12.02 -8.96 -15.44
CA MET A 33 12.12 -7.50 -15.47
C MET A 33 13.33 -7.03 -16.29
N ILE A 34 14.49 -7.68 -16.13
CA ILE A 34 15.70 -7.39 -16.93
C ILE A 34 15.46 -7.62 -18.41
N GLU A 35 14.84 -8.74 -18.77
CA GLU A 35 14.49 -9.07 -20.15
C GLU A 35 13.56 -8.02 -20.77
N VAL A 36 12.56 -7.56 -20.01
CA VAL A 36 11.64 -6.52 -20.49
C VAL A 36 12.35 -5.18 -20.63
N PHE A 37 13.13 -4.79 -19.62
CA PHE A 37 13.78 -3.48 -19.61
C PHE A 37 14.84 -3.37 -20.71
N SER A 38 15.58 -4.44 -21.02
CA SER A 38 16.54 -4.43 -22.13
C SER A 38 15.90 -4.25 -23.51
N LYS A 39 14.63 -4.65 -23.66
CA LYS A 39 13.84 -4.48 -24.89
C LYS A 39 13.24 -3.09 -25.04
N LEU A 40 13.21 -2.27 -23.98
CA LEU A 40 12.64 -0.93 -24.05
C LEU A 40 13.60 0.04 -24.77
N PRO A 41 13.11 0.88 -25.70
CA PRO A 41 13.91 1.91 -26.36
C PRO A 41 14.15 3.15 -25.45
N TYR A 42 13.75 3.06 -24.18
CA TYR A 42 13.76 4.10 -23.17
C TYR A 42 14.77 3.79 -22.08
N GLN A 43 15.21 4.81 -21.35
CA GLN A 43 15.94 4.58 -20.11
C GLN A 43 15.00 4.05 -19.03
N VAL A 44 15.52 3.24 -18.13
CA VAL A 44 14.77 2.72 -16.98
C VAL A 44 15.49 3.11 -15.71
N MET A 45 14.83 3.91 -14.88
CA MET A 45 15.29 4.21 -13.53
C MET A 45 14.62 3.23 -12.57
N TRP A 46 15.38 2.30 -12.01
CA TRP A 46 14.83 1.23 -11.18
C TRP A 46 15.32 1.33 -9.73
N LYS A 47 14.38 1.60 -8.82
CA LYS A 47 14.64 1.49 -7.40
C LYS A 47 14.83 0.03 -7.02
N PHE A 48 16.04 -0.34 -6.63
CA PHE A 48 16.40 -1.71 -6.26
C PHE A 48 17.26 -1.67 -4.99
N VAL A 49 16.85 -2.40 -3.95
CA VAL A 49 17.46 -2.31 -2.62
C VAL A 49 18.42 -3.47 -2.42
N THR A 50 19.68 -3.31 -2.79
CA THR A 50 20.75 -4.30 -2.56
C THR A 50 21.91 -3.69 -1.77
N ASP A 51 22.81 -4.54 -1.27
CA ASP A 51 24.07 -4.15 -0.62
C ASP A 51 25.12 -3.60 -1.62
N GLY A 52 24.67 -3.04 -2.75
CA GLY A 52 25.48 -2.45 -3.82
C GLY A 52 24.61 -1.98 -5.00
N ASP A 53 25.20 -1.21 -5.92
CA ASP A 53 24.52 -0.65 -7.10
C ASP A 53 24.71 -1.49 -8.38
N THR A 54 25.29 -2.68 -8.26
CA THR A 54 25.68 -3.51 -9.41
C THR A 54 24.92 -4.82 -9.44
N MET A 55 24.41 -5.15 -10.64
CA MET A 55 23.80 -6.42 -10.97
C MET A 55 24.51 -6.96 -12.22
N PRO A 56 25.03 -8.20 -12.23
CA PRO A 56 25.88 -8.69 -13.32
C PRO A 56 25.23 -8.66 -14.71
N ASP A 57 23.91 -8.85 -14.76
CA ASP A 57 23.07 -8.91 -15.95
C ASP A 57 22.27 -7.62 -16.19
N LEU A 58 22.74 -6.47 -15.67
CA LEU A 58 22.07 -5.20 -15.84
C LEU A 58 22.23 -4.65 -17.28
N PRO A 59 21.14 -4.35 -17.99
CA PRO A 59 21.23 -3.76 -19.33
C PRO A 59 21.71 -2.29 -19.31
N ASP A 60 22.37 -1.84 -20.36
CA ASP A 60 22.95 -0.48 -20.47
C ASP A 60 21.93 0.66 -20.31
N ASN A 61 20.66 0.41 -20.66
CA ASN A 61 19.59 1.40 -20.54
C ASN A 61 18.94 1.42 -19.14
N VAL A 62 19.36 0.57 -18.22
CA VAL A 62 18.81 0.47 -16.87
C VAL A 62 19.81 1.01 -15.86
N ARG A 63 19.33 1.86 -14.96
CA ARG A 63 20.11 2.33 -13.80
C ARG A 63 19.42 1.93 -12.51
N LEU A 64 20.18 1.24 -11.66
CA LEU A 64 19.76 0.90 -10.31
C LEU A 64 20.07 2.03 -9.34
N ALA A 65 19.23 2.17 -8.33
CA ALA A 65 19.51 3.00 -7.17
C ALA A 65 18.76 2.48 -5.94
N ARG A 66 19.43 2.47 -4.79
CA ARG A 66 18.80 2.10 -3.50
C ARG A 66 17.74 3.11 -3.05
N TRP A 67 18.02 4.38 -3.27
CA TRP A 67 17.15 5.51 -2.94
C TRP A 67 17.08 6.47 -4.12
N LEU A 68 15.88 7.00 -4.39
CA LEU A 68 15.62 7.91 -5.48
C LEU A 68 14.69 9.04 -5.01
N PRO A 69 14.87 10.28 -5.51
CA PRO A 69 13.96 11.37 -5.24
C PRO A 69 12.66 11.18 -6.05
N GLN A 70 11.76 10.34 -5.53
CA GLN A 70 10.55 9.88 -6.23
C GLN A 70 9.66 11.05 -6.70
N GLN A 71 9.47 12.07 -5.87
CA GLN A 71 8.71 13.27 -6.25
C GLN A 71 9.30 14.00 -7.46
N ASP A 72 10.62 14.19 -7.48
CA ASP A 72 11.30 14.88 -8.57
C ASP A 72 11.28 14.06 -9.86
N LEU A 73 11.43 12.73 -9.75
CA LEU A 73 11.30 11.83 -10.89
C LEU A 73 9.89 11.82 -11.46
N LEU A 74 8.87 11.75 -10.59
CA LEU A 74 7.46 11.80 -11.01
C LEU A 74 7.11 13.14 -11.65
N GLY A 75 7.67 14.24 -11.16
CA GLY A 75 7.51 15.58 -11.74
C GLY A 75 8.37 15.86 -12.97
N HIS A 76 9.23 14.91 -13.40
CA HIS A 76 10.15 15.15 -14.50
C HIS A 76 9.42 15.10 -15.86
N PRO A 77 9.63 16.09 -16.76
CA PRO A 77 8.87 16.20 -18.02
C PRO A 77 9.10 15.05 -19.00
N GLN A 78 10.20 14.31 -18.85
CA GLN A 78 10.55 13.17 -19.70
C GLN A 78 10.11 11.81 -19.14
N LEU A 79 9.43 11.77 -17.99
CA LEU A 79 8.88 10.53 -17.45
C LEU A 79 7.67 10.09 -18.29
N LEU A 80 7.73 8.87 -18.80
CA LEU A 80 6.68 8.30 -19.65
C LEU A 80 5.65 7.50 -18.85
N ALA A 81 6.13 6.64 -17.96
CA ALA A 81 5.28 5.74 -17.19
C ALA A 81 5.94 5.35 -15.87
N PHE A 82 5.09 5.01 -14.89
CA PHE A 82 5.52 4.54 -13.59
C PHE A 82 5.09 3.09 -13.34
N VAL A 83 6.05 2.18 -13.18
CA VAL A 83 5.80 0.78 -12.78
C VAL A 83 5.91 0.66 -11.27
N ASN A 84 4.82 0.29 -10.60
CA ASN A 84 4.76 0.25 -9.14
C ASN A 84 3.86 -0.88 -8.60
N HIS A 85 3.76 -0.98 -7.28
CA HIS A 85 3.04 -2.05 -6.59
C HIS A 85 1.57 -1.76 -6.26
N GLY A 86 1.04 -0.58 -6.60
CA GLY A 86 -0.32 -0.17 -6.26
C GLY A 86 -0.49 0.41 -4.85
N GLY A 87 0.58 0.83 -4.18
CA GLY A 87 0.49 1.50 -2.87
C GLY A 87 -0.22 2.85 -3.00
N LEU A 88 -1.09 3.17 -2.03
CA LEU A 88 -1.92 4.37 -2.07
C LEU A 88 -1.10 5.66 -2.25
N HIS A 89 0.02 5.80 -1.53
CA HIS A 89 0.89 6.96 -1.67
C HIS A 89 1.49 7.06 -3.07
N SER A 90 2.09 5.98 -3.58
CA SER A 90 2.63 5.93 -4.96
C SER A 90 1.60 6.36 -6.01
N ILE A 91 0.34 5.93 -5.84
CA ILE A 91 -0.77 6.30 -6.72
C ILE A 91 -1.07 7.80 -6.61
N ILE A 92 -1.22 8.33 -5.38
CA ILE A 92 -1.51 9.76 -5.18
C ILE A 92 -0.42 10.63 -5.78
N GLU A 93 0.85 10.28 -5.59
CA GLU A 93 1.99 11.04 -6.13
C GLU A 93 2.01 11.01 -7.67
N ALA A 94 1.75 9.85 -8.27
CA ALA A 94 1.68 9.73 -9.72
C ALA A 94 0.46 10.46 -10.30
N VAL A 95 -0.70 10.44 -9.64
CA VAL A 95 -1.87 11.25 -10.02
C VAL A 95 -1.55 12.73 -9.89
N TYR A 96 -0.88 13.15 -8.81
CA TYR A 96 -0.46 14.54 -8.63
C TYR A 96 0.41 15.02 -9.79
N HIS A 97 1.31 14.19 -10.30
CA HIS A 97 2.15 14.55 -11.47
C HIS A 97 1.55 14.17 -12.83
N GLY A 98 0.34 13.60 -12.87
CA GLY A 98 -0.31 13.21 -14.13
C GLY A 98 0.43 12.08 -14.84
N VAL A 99 1.01 11.13 -14.11
CA VAL A 99 1.83 10.03 -14.67
C VAL A 99 1.02 8.74 -14.73
N PRO A 100 0.84 8.14 -15.92
CA PRO A 100 0.13 6.87 -16.04
C PRO A 100 1.03 5.72 -15.56
N MET A 101 0.41 4.61 -15.15
CA MET A 101 1.13 3.58 -14.39
C MET A 101 0.80 2.14 -14.79
N VAL A 102 1.78 1.25 -14.60
CA VAL A 102 1.55 -0.21 -14.59
C VAL A 102 1.69 -0.67 -13.15
N THR A 103 0.67 -1.36 -12.65
CA THR A 103 0.60 -1.79 -11.26
C THR A 103 0.74 -3.30 -11.13
N LEU A 104 1.59 -3.74 -10.20
CA LEU A 104 1.87 -5.14 -9.89
C LEU A 104 1.59 -5.37 -8.38
N PRO A 105 0.32 -5.60 -7.98
CA PRO A 105 -0.07 -5.72 -6.59
C PRO A 105 0.65 -6.85 -5.86
N VAL A 106 0.95 -6.63 -4.58
CA VAL A 106 1.71 -7.60 -3.76
C VAL A 106 0.94 -8.04 -2.51
N PHE A 107 0.50 -7.11 -1.66
CA PHE A 107 -0.21 -7.44 -0.43
C PHE A 107 -1.10 -6.27 0.03
N GLY A 108 -1.90 -6.48 1.08
CA GLY A 108 -2.68 -5.42 1.71
C GLY A 108 -3.74 -4.84 0.78
N ASP A 109 -3.80 -3.51 0.72
CA ASP A 109 -4.75 -2.72 -0.08
C ASP A 109 -4.31 -2.54 -1.55
N HIS A 110 -3.11 -3.01 -1.92
CA HIS A 110 -2.52 -2.79 -3.25
C HIS A 110 -3.45 -3.25 -4.39
N SER A 111 -4.12 -4.39 -4.23
CA SER A 111 -5.03 -4.94 -5.25
C SER A 111 -6.29 -4.08 -5.43
N ALA A 112 -6.87 -3.60 -4.33
CA ALA A 112 -8.06 -2.75 -4.37
C ALA A 112 -7.72 -1.39 -4.99
N ASN A 113 -6.59 -0.80 -4.59
CA ASN A 113 -6.09 0.45 -5.14
C ASN A 113 -5.81 0.33 -6.64
N SER A 114 -5.11 -0.72 -7.07
CA SER A 114 -4.78 -0.96 -8.49
C SER A 114 -6.02 -1.19 -9.35
N ARG A 115 -7.02 -1.90 -8.81
CA ARG A 115 -8.30 -2.07 -9.49
C ARG A 115 -9.00 -0.74 -9.67
N LYS A 116 -8.94 0.16 -8.69
CA LYS A 116 -9.54 1.50 -8.79
C LYS A 116 -8.87 2.34 -9.89
N THR A 117 -7.53 2.36 -9.95
CA THR A 117 -6.78 3.11 -10.96
C THR A 117 -7.02 2.57 -12.38
N GLU A 118 -7.21 1.26 -12.50
CA GLU A 118 -7.54 0.59 -13.77
C GLU A 118 -8.96 0.94 -14.24
N VAL A 119 -9.94 0.90 -13.33
CA VAL A 119 -11.32 1.32 -13.62
C VAL A 119 -11.38 2.80 -14.01
N ASP A 120 -10.56 3.64 -13.37
CA ASP A 120 -10.44 5.05 -13.75
C ASP A 120 -9.68 5.26 -15.07
N GLY A 121 -9.11 4.21 -15.65
CA GLY A 121 -8.54 4.21 -16.99
C GLY A 121 -7.17 4.87 -17.10
N TYR A 122 -6.39 4.95 -16.02
CA TYR A 122 -5.02 5.48 -16.05
C TYR A 122 -3.95 4.49 -15.57
N SER A 123 -4.33 3.24 -15.30
CA SER A 123 -3.38 2.16 -15.08
C SER A 123 -3.74 0.88 -15.83
N ILE A 124 -2.74 0.00 -15.96
CA ILE A 124 -2.91 -1.40 -16.31
C ILE A 124 -2.46 -2.23 -15.10
N THR A 125 -3.35 -3.07 -14.57
CA THR A 125 -2.99 -3.95 -13.44
C THR A 125 -2.56 -5.32 -13.96
N LEU A 126 -1.39 -5.77 -13.52
CA LEU A 126 -0.85 -7.08 -13.83
C LEU A 126 -0.75 -7.91 -12.55
N GLU A 127 -1.02 -9.21 -12.68
CA GLU A 127 -0.87 -10.13 -11.57
C GLU A 127 0.57 -10.66 -11.49
N LEU A 128 1.22 -10.43 -10.35
CA LEU A 128 2.63 -10.78 -10.14
C LEU A 128 2.94 -12.27 -10.33
N ARG A 129 1.96 -13.16 -10.09
CA ARG A 129 2.14 -14.62 -10.16
C ARG A 129 2.13 -15.14 -11.60
N THR A 130 1.35 -14.51 -12.46
CA THR A 130 1.05 -14.97 -13.83
C THR A 130 1.73 -14.11 -14.90
N VAL A 131 2.29 -12.96 -14.52
CA VAL A 131 3.00 -12.07 -15.45
C VAL A 131 4.15 -12.78 -16.16
N THR A 132 4.27 -12.52 -17.46
CA THR A 132 5.36 -12.93 -18.34
C THR A 132 6.08 -11.70 -18.89
N ALA A 133 7.26 -11.88 -19.49
CA ALA A 133 8.00 -10.79 -20.11
C ALA A 133 7.15 -10.09 -21.20
N ASP A 134 6.47 -10.86 -22.05
CA ASP A 134 5.61 -10.33 -23.10
C ASP A 134 4.43 -9.51 -22.56
N ILE A 135 3.80 -9.99 -21.47
CA ILE A 135 2.68 -9.28 -20.84
C ILE A 135 3.15 -7.94 -20.25
N LEU A 136 4.26 -7.94 -19.51
CA LEU A 136 4.79 -6.73 -18.90
C LEU A 136 5.28 -5.73 -19.96
N LEU A 137 5.99 -6.20 -20.99
CA LEU A 137 6.43 -5.37 -22.10
C LEU A 137 5.24 -4.74 -22.85
N ALA A 138 4.22 -5.54 -23.15
CA ALA A 138 3.01 -5.06 -23.81
C ALA A 138 2.26 -4.02 -22.96
N ALA A 139 2.18 -4.22 -21.64
CA ALA A 139 1.56 -3.27 -20.73
C ALA A 139 2.32 -1.94 -20.67
N ILE A 140 3.65 -1.97 -20.58
CA ILE A 140 4.49 -0.76 -20.58
C ILE A 140 4.37 -0.01 -21.90
N ASN A 141 4.45 -0.69 -23.04
CA ASN A 141 4.28 -0.03 -24.34
C ASN A 141 2.86 0.53 -24.48
N LYS A 142 1.83 -0.22 -24.11
CA LYS A 142 0.44 0.22 -24.19
C LYS A 142 0.17 1.45 -23.33
N ILE A 143 0.68 1.52 -22.09
CA ILE A 143 0.44 2.67 -21.21
C ILE A 143 1.12 3.94 -21.74
N ILE A 144 2.26 3.79 -22.45
CA ILE A 144 3.03 4.89 -23.04
C ILE A 144 2.37 5.35 -24.37
N ASP A 145 1.97 4.41 -25.22
CA ASP A 145 1.50 4.70 -26.58
C ASP A 145 0.03 5.13 -26.63
N ASP A 146 -0.84 4.53 -25.79
CA ASP A 146 -2.25 4.87 -25.74
C ASP A 146 -2.48 6.12 -24.88
N LYS A 147 -2.62 7.26 -25.58
CA LYS A 147 -2.84 8.59 -24.99
C LYS A 147 -4.04 8.67 -24.05
N ARG A 148 -4.99 7.73 -24.09
CA ARG A 148 -6.13 7.71 -23.17
C ARG A 148 -5.68 7.59 -21.72
N TYR A 149 -4.66 6.79 -21.42
CA TYR A 149 -4.16 6.64 -20.04
C TYR A 149 -3.59 7.95 -19.50
N LYS A 150 -2.74 8.62 -20.31
CA LYS A 150 -2.17 9.92 -19.97
C LYS A 150 -3.27 10.99 -19.79
N LYS A 151 -4.22 11.06 -20.74
CA LYS A 151 -5.35 12.00 -20.65
C LYS A 151 -6.16 11.77 -19.37
N ASN A 152 -6.46 10.51 -19.04
CA ASN A 152 -7.26 10.18 -17.85
C ASN A 152 -6.53 10.57 -16.55
N VAL A 153 -5.23 10.30 -16.42
CA VAL A 153 -4.48 10.71 -15.22
C VAL A 153 -4.33 12.23 -15.14
N GLU A 154 -4.16 12.93 -16.26
CA GLU A 154 -4.13 14.39 -16.27
C GLU A 154 -5.45 14.99 -15.79
N GLN A 155 -6.59 14.43 -16.22
CA GLN A 155 -7.90 14.83 -15.70
C GLN A 155 -8.01 14.57 -14.19
N ARG A 156 -7.53 13.42 -13.71
CA ARG A 156 -7.48 13.14 -12.26
C ARG A 156 -6.53 14.07 -11.50
N SER A 157 -5.41 14.46 -12.11
CA SER A 157 -4.46 15.43 -11.56
C SER A 157 -5.11 16.80 -11.38
N LEU A 158 -5.85 17.27 -12.39
CA LEU A 158 -6.60 18.51 -12.33
C LEU A 158 -7.60 18.48 -11.17
N LEU A 159 -8.41 17.42 -11.08
CA LEU A 159 -9.38 17.25 -9.98
C LEU A 159 -8.72 17.17 -8.60
N LEU A 160 -7.55 16.53 -8.49
CA LEU A 160 -6.82 16.42 -7.23
C LEU A 160 -6.27 17.77 -6.77
N LYS A 161 -5.82 18.60 -7.72
CA LYS A 161 -5.22 19.92 -7.44
C LYS A 161 -6.28 21.02 -7.27
N ASP A 162 -7.48 20.81 -7.80
CA ASP A 162 -8.62 21.72 -7.63
C ASP A 162 -9.15 21.64 -6.19
N GLN A 163 -8.58 22.47 -5.33
CA GLN A 163 -8.90 22.54 -3.91
C GLN A 163 -9.22 23.99 -3.54
N PRO A 164 -10.17 24.22 -2.61
CA PRO A 164 -10.62 25.57 -2.25
C PRO A 164 -9.50 26.42 -1.62
N GLU A 165 -8.51 25.78 -1.00
CA GLU A 165 -7.35 26.41 -0.39
C GLU A 165 -6.06 25.69 -0.81
N PRO A 166 -4.96 26.42 -1.07
CA PRO A 166 -3.66 25.82 -1.33
C PRO A 166 -3.22 24.89 -0.19
N PRO A 167 -2.61 23.72 -0.47
CA PRO A 167 -2.20 22.77 0.56
C PRO A 167 -1.28 23.37 1.64
N LEU A 168 -0.42 24.32 1.26
CA LEU A 168 0.46 25.02 2.20
C LEU A 168 -0.33 25.92 3.16
N GLU A 169 -1.29 26.68 2.65
CA GLU A 169 -2.13 27.57 3.48
C GLU A 169 -2.98 26.76 4.45
N ARG A 170 -3.57 25.65 3.98
CA ARG A 170 -4.28 24.71 4.86
C ARG A 170 -3.39 24.16 5.96
N ALA A 171 -2.16 23.77 5.65
CA ALA A 171 -1.20 23.29 6.64
C ALA A 171 -0.87 24.38 7.68
N LEU A 172 -0.60 25.61 7.22
CA LEU A 172 -0.38 26.76 8.10
C LEU A 172 -1.57 27.03 9.01
N TYR A 173 -2.79 26.96 8.48
CA TYR A 173 -4.01 27.11 9.26
C TYR A 173 -4.07 26.09 10.41
N TRP A 174 -3.85 24.80 10.13
CA TRP A 174 -3.93 23.76 11.16
C TRP A 174 -2.79 23.85 12.19
N VAL A 175 -1.57 24.18 11.76
CA VAL A 175 -0.46 24.44 12.68
C VAL A 175 -0.82 25.60 13.62
N GLN A 176 -1.29 26.71 13.08
CA GLN A 176 -1.71 27.85 13.89
C GLN A 176 -2.91 27.52 14.76
N TYR A 177 -3.85 26.70 14.30
CA TYR A 177 -4.99 26.25 15.08
C TYR A 177 -4.55 25.49 16.33
N VAL A 178 -3.62 24.56 16.19
CA VAL A 178 -3.03 23.82 17.32
C VAL A 178 -2.33 24.77 18.28
N LEU A 179 -1.57 25.75 17.78
CA LEU A 179 -0.91 26.77 18.61
C LEU A 179 -1.91 27.64 19.38
N ARG A 180 -2.94 28.18 18.70
CA ARG A 180 -3.99 29.01 19.32
C ARG A 180 -4.74 28.27 20.43
N HIS A 181 -4.94 26.96 20.28
CA HIS A 181 -5.64 26.12 21.25
C HIS A 181 -4.71 25.31 22.15
N ARG A 182 -3.45 25.75 22.32
CA ARG A 182 -2.48 25.16 23.26
C ARG A 182 -2.35 23.64 23.14
N GLY A 183 -2.26 23.14 21.90
CA GLY A 183 -2.20 21.70 21.60
C GLY A 183 -3.51 21.06 21.18
N ALA A 184 -4.62 21.83 21.11
CA ALA A 184 -5.95 21.38 20.68
C ALA A 184 -6.41 20.07 21.35
N PRO A 185 -6.50 20.01 22.70
CA PRO A 185 -6.84 18.79 23.44
C PRO A 185 -8.19 18.19 23.01
N HIS A 186 -9.14 19.01 22.56
CA HIS A 186 -10.44 18.59 22.05
C HIS A 186 -10.40 17.85 20.71
N LEU A 187 -9.29 17.93 19.96
CA LEU A 187 -9.07 17.15 18.73
C LEU A 187 -8.23 15.89 18.98
N GLN A 188 -7.67 15.72 20.18
CA GLN A 188 -6.88 14.54 20.51
C GLN A 188 -7.82 13.38 20.86
N SER A 189 -7.47 12.18 20.40
CA SER A 189 -8.20 10.98 20.80
C SER A 189 -8.03 10.75 22.29
N ALA A 190 -9.14 10.53 23.00
CA ALA A 190 -9.13 10.16 24.42
C ALA A 190 -8.32 8.87 24.68
N ALA A 191 -8.10 8.04 23.65
CA ALA A 191 -7.27 6.85 23.73
C ALA A 191 -5.81 7.15 24.12
N LYS A 192 -5.31 8.36 23.88
CA LYS A 192 -3.95 8.78 24.22
C LYS A 192 -3.67 8.73 25.74
N ASP A 193 -4.69 9.01 26.55
CA ASP A 193 -4.56 9.10 28.00
C ASP A 193 -5.03 7.82 28.72
N LEU A 194 -5.41 6.78 27.96
CA LEU A 194 -5.81 5.50 28.54
C LEU A 194 -4.59 4.71 29.04
N SER A 195 -4.74 4.11 30.22
CA SER A 195 -3.77 3.13 30.71
C SER A 195 -3.79 1.85 29.86
N PHE A 196 -2.70 1.07 29.91
CA PHE A 196 -2.60 -0.24 29.22
C PHE A 196 -3.79 -1.16 29.52
N ILE A 197 -4.26 -1.17 30.77
CA ILE A 197 -5.41 -2.00 31.21
C ILE A 197 -6.70 -1.55 30.50
N GLN A 198 -6.96 -0.25 30.44
CA GLN A 198 -8.17 0.31 29.82
C GLN A 198 -8.12 0.19 28.31
N TYR A 199 -6.95 0.43 27.70
CA TYR A 199 -6.77 0.34 26.26
C TYR A 199 -7.07 -1.07 25.72
N PHE A 200 -6.64 -2.12 26.44
CA PHE A 200 -6.92 -3.52 26.08
C PHE A 200 -8.18 -4.09 26.78
N MET A 201 -8.93 -3.27 27.53
CA MET A 201 -10.12 -3.67 28.28
C MET A 201 -9.94 -4.92 29.15
N LEU A 202 -8.75 -5.09 29.76
CA LEU A 202 -8.40 -6.30 30.51
C LEU A 202 -9.28 -6.51 31.74
N ASP A 203 -9.72 -5.40 32.36
CA ASP A 203 -10.68 -5.38 33.46
C ASP A 203 -12.04 -5.99 33.05
N THR A 204 -12.52 -5.61 31.86
CA THR A 204 -13.79 -6.09 31.30
C THR A 204 -13.69 -7.57 30.92
N VAL A 205 -12.59 -7.98 30.30
CA VAL A 205 -12.33 -9.40 30.00
C VAL A 205 -12.28 -10.23 31.28
N ALA A 206 -11.58 -9.75 32.32
CA ALA A 206 -11.52 -10.44 33.60
C ALA A 206 -12.91 -10.57 34.24
N ALA A 207 -13.72 -9.51 34.24
CA ALA A 207 -15.09 -9.55 34.76
C ALA A 207 -15.97 -10.56 34.01
N LEU A 208 -15.85 -10.65 32.67
CA LEU A 208 -16.57 -11.65 31.87
C LEU A 208 -16.14 -13.09 32.21
N LEU A 209 -14.83 -13.33 32.35
CA LEU A 209 -14.29 -14.65 32.73
C LEU A 209 -14.76 -15.10 34.12
N VAL A 210 -14.74 -14.18 35.11
CA VAL A 210 -15.27 -14.46 36.45
C VAL A 210 -16.76 -14.77 36.40
N THR A 211 -17.53 -13.97 35.66
CA THR A 211 -18.98 -14.19 35.50
C THR A 211 -19.28 -15.55 34.89
N LEU A 212 -18.57 -15.92 33.82
CA LEU A 212 -18.71 -17.22 33.16
C LEU A 212 -18.34 -18.37 34.11
N TYR A 213 -17.25 -18.22 34.86
CA TYR A 213 -16.81 -19.21 35.85
C TYR A 213 -17.88 -19.45 36.93
N VAL A 214 -18.46 -18.39 37.48
CA VAL A 214 -19.54 -18.47 38.47
C VAL A 214 -20.77 -19.16 37.88
N LEU A 215 -21.16 -18.81 36.65
CA LEU A 215 -22.29 -19.44 35.96
C LEU A 215 -22.09 -20.95 35.78
N VAL A 216 -20.89 -21.38 35.35
CA VAL A 216 -20.53 -22.80 35.23
C VAL A 216 -20.59 -23.50 36.59
N LEU A 217 -20.10 -22.87 37.66
CA LEU A 217 -20.19 -23.42 39.00
C LEU A 217 -21.65 -23.60 39.47
N VAL A 218 -22.50 -22.59 39.25
CA VAL A 218 -23.93 -22.66 39.60
C VAL A 218 -24.62 -23.79 38.82
N ILE A 219 -24.39 -23.89 37.51
CA ILE A 219 -24.93 -24.97 36.68
C ILE A 219 -24.48 -26.34 37.20
N ARG A 220 -23.19 -26.50 37.54
CA ARG A 220 -22.66 -27.75 38.11
C ARG A 220 -23.32 -28.10 39.45
N ILE A 221 -23.54 -27.12 40.32
CA ILE A 221 -24.19 -27.33 41.62
C ILE A 221 -25.65 -27.75 41.43
N VAL A 222 -26.40 -27.04 40.59
CA VAL A 222 -27.80 -27.35 40.28
C VAL A 222 -27.92 -28.75 39.65
N TRP A 223 -27.05 -29.06 38.69
CA TRP A 223 -27.05 -30.38 38.04
C TRP A 223 -26.73 -31.50 39.02
N ARG A 224 -25.72 -31.34 39.89
CA ARG A 224 -25.40 -32.30 40.97
C ARG A 224 -26.57 -32.48 41.94
N LYS A 225 -27.25 -31.41 42.35
CA LYS A 225 -28.43 -31.49 43.23
C LYS A 225 -29.60 -32.19 42.55
N SER A 226 -29.88 -31.89 41.28
CA SER A 226 -30.94 -32.54 40.51
C SER A 226 -30.67 -34.03 40.25
N TYR A 227 -29.42 -34.40 39.99
CA TYR A 227 -29.02 -35.81 39.81
C TYR A 227 -29.04 -36.57 41.14
N GLY A 228 -28.60 -35.95 42.23
CA GLY A 228 -28.67 -36.51 43.59
C GLY A 228 -30.11 -36.76 44.07
N ARG A 229 -31.03 -35.81 43.82
CA ARG A 229 -32.47 -36.01 44.08
C ARG A 229 -33.05 -37.17 43.27
N ARG A 230 -32.78 -37.24 41.96
CA ARG A 230 -33.26 -38.35 41.11
C ARG A 230 -32.74 -39.72 41.57
N LYS A 231 -31.53 -39.81 42.11
CA LYS A 231 -30.98 -41.07 42.67
C LYS A 231 -31.66 -41.47 43.98
N LEU A 232 -31.93 -40.51 44.87
CA LEU A 232 -32.68 -40.73 46.11
C LEU A 232 -34.14 -41.13 45.86
N ASP A 233 -34.80 -40.51 44.87
CA ASP A 233 -36.19 -40.84 44.51
C ASP A 233 -36.30 -42.24 43.88
N LYS A 234 -35.26 -42.71 43.17
CA LYS A 234 -35.18 -44.10 42.67
C LYS A 234 -34.97 -45.12 43.79
N LEU A 235 -34.19 -44.78 44.82
CA LEU A 235 -33.93 -45.65 45.99
C LEU A 235 -35.14 -45.81 46.91
N LYS A 236 -36.09 -44.85 46.91
CA LYS A 236 -37.34 -44.93 47.70
C LYS A 236 -38.49 -45.67 46.99
N ARG A 237 -38.33 -46.04 45.72
CA ARG A 237 -39.35 -46.73 44.90
C ARG A 237 -39.10 -48.24 44.75
N HIS A 238 -38.07 -48.77 45.40
CA HIS A 238 -37.79 -50.19 45.59
C HIS A 238 -37.88 -50.50 47.08
#